data_AF-A0A094WM28-F1
#
_entry.id   AF-A0A094WM28-F1
#
_cell.length_a   1.000
_cell.length_b   1.000
_cell.length_c   1.000
_cell.angle_alpha   90.00
_cell.angle_beta   90.00
_cell.angle_gamma   90.00
#
_symmetry.space_group_name_H-M   'P 1'
#
loop_
_entity.id
_entity.type
_entity.pdbx_description
1 polymer ?
#
loop_
_entity_poly.entity_id
_entity_poly.type
_entity_poly.pdbx_seq_one_letter_code
_entity_poly.pdbx_strand_id
1 'polypeptide(L)'
;MHRALQIAVPIIIVLAVIGLSHQIVTNPLGLLRTLLFIALFIGGIFLVYRLFMMRRYGTSFIPKKQGPTRKQLQKAKRTSTVQKNGSAKSSFRNSGRQTTNSTITPIKKKTTKSTANRKREHNLTVIEGKKNKKKNRALF
;
A
#
# COMPACT_ATOMS: atom_id res chain seq x y z
N MET A 1 -22.75 -24.19 -25.27
CA MET A 1 -21.32 -23.81 -25.38
C MET A 1 -20.48 -24.25 -24.18
N HIS A 2 -20.93 -24.05 -22.93
CA HIS A 2 -20.17 -24.45 -21.73
C HIS A 2 -19.79 -25.95 -21.66
N ARG A 3 -20.70 -26.87 -22.03
CA ARG A 3 -20.44 -28.32 -22.02
C ARG A 3 -19.41 -28.77 -23.06
N ALA A 4 -19.41 -28.15 -24.24
CA ALA A 4 -18.41 -28.43 -25.27
C ALA A 4 -17.01 -28.00 -24.82
N LEU A 5 -16.90 -26.84 -24.17
CA LEU A 5 -15.64 -26.35 -23.58
C LEU A 5 -15.13 -27.28 -22.46
N GLN A 6 -16.02 -27.80 -21.62
CA GLN A 6 -15.67 -28.76 -20.56
C GLN A 6 -15.08 -30.07 -21.11
N ILE A 7 -15.49 -30.50 -22.30
CA ILE A 7 -14.98 -31.72 -22.95
C ILE A 7 -13.74 -31.40 -23.81
N ALA A 8 -13.73 -30.27 -24.51
CA ALA A 8 -12.64 -29.89 -25.39
C ALA A 8 -11.35 -29.57 -24.62
N VAL A 9 -11.44 -28.86 -23.49
CA VAL A 9 -10.27 -28.48 -22.68
C VAL A 9 -9.43 -29.67 -22.25
N PRO A 10 -9.95 -30.75 -21.63
CA PRO A 10 -9.14 -31.89 -21.25
C PRO A 10 -8.55 -32.62 -22.46
N ILE A 11 -9.28 -32.71 -23.57
CA ILE A 11 -8.77 -33.32 -24.80
C ILE A 11 -7.56 -32.55 -25.33
N ILE A 12 -7.67 -31.21 -25.38
CA ILE A 12 -6.57 -30.34 -25.82
C ILE A 12 -5.38 -30.46 -24.87
N ILE A 13 -5.60 -30.54 -23.56
CA ILE A 13 -4.53 -30.71 -22.57
C ILE A 13 -3.80 -32.05 -22.80
N VAL A 14 -4.54 -33.15 -22.96
CA VAL A 14 -3.94 -34.47 -23.23
C VAL A 14 -3.13 -34.45 -24.53
N LEU A 15 -3.68 -33.86 -25.59
CA LEU A 15 -2.99 -33.74 -26.86
C LEU A 15 -1.74 -32.86 -26.77
N ALA A 16 -1.78 -31.78 -25.99
CA ALA A 16 -0.64 -30.91 -25.72
C ALA A 16 0.46 -31.65 -24.95
N VAL A 17 0.12 -32.45 -23.94
CA VAL A 17 1.09 -33.26 -23.19
C VAL A 17 1.78 -34.27 -24.11
N ILE A 18 1.02 -34.97 -24.95
CA ILE A 18 1.57 -35.94 -25.91
C ILE A 18 2.50 -35.24 -26.91
N GLY A 19 2.05 -34.11 -27.48
CA GLY A 19 2.84 -33.33 -28.43
C GLY A 19 4.15 -32.81 -27.83
N LEU A 20 4.09 -32.25 -26.62
CA LEU A 20 5.28 -31.78 -25.90
C LEU A 20 6.24 -32.92 -25.55
N SER A 21 5.70 -34.07 -25.13
CA SER A 21 6.51 -35.25 -24.80
C SER A 21 7.24 -35.77 -26.03
N HIS A 22 6.55 -35.87 -27.17
CA HIS A 22 7.17 -36.25 -28.45
C HIS A 22 8.26 -35.26 -28.87
N GLN A 23 8.03 -33.96 -28.69
CA GLN A 23 8.99 -32.92 -29.04
C GLN A 23 10.23 -32.93 -28.14
N ILE A 24 10.10 -33.35 -26.87
CA ILE A 24 11.22 -33.51 -25.94
C ILE A 24 12.14 -34.65 -26.35
N VAL A 25 11.59 -35.76 -26.87
CA VAL A 25 12.39 -36.92 -27.29
C VAL A 25 13.04 -36.67 -28.65
N THR A 26 12.29 -36.11 -29.59
CA THR A 26 12.78 -35.92 -30.97
C THR A 26 13.69 -34.71 -31.13
N ASN A 27 13.37 -33.58 -30.50
CA ASN A 27 14.09 -32.31 -30.69
C ASN A 27 14.04 -31.41 -29.43
N PRO A 28 14.69 -31.81 -28.33
CA PRO A 28 14.64 -31.06 -27.07
C PRO A 28 15.25 -29.66 -27.19
N LEU A 29 16.32 -29.51 -27.98
CA LEU A 29 16.96 -28.21 -28.21
C LEU A 29 16.04 -27.22 -28.95
N GLY A 30 15.21 -27.72 -29.87
CA GLY A 30 14.27 -26.90 -30.62
C GLY A 30 13.25 -26.26 -29.67
N LEU A 31 12.67 -27.06 -28.78
CA LEU A 31 11.72 -26.60 -27.77
C LEU A 31 12.34 -25.51 -26.88
N LEU A 32 13.58 -25.72 -26.40
CA LEU A 32 14.28 -24.75 -25.56
C LEU A 32 14.51 -23.40 -26.28
N ARG A 33 14.91 -23.44 -27.56
CA ARG A 33 15.06 -22.24 -28.39
C ARG A 33 13.75 -21.50 -28.52
N THR A 34 12.65 -22.20 -28.80
CA THR A 34 11.32 -21.60 -28.90
C THR A 34 10.91 -20.96 -27.57
N LEU A 35 11.13 -21.63 -26.44
CA LEU A 35 10.84 -21.07 -25.12
C LEU A 35 11.66 -19.81 -24.84
N LEU A 36 12.96 -19.82 -25.21
CA LEU A 36 13.85 -18.69 -25.07
C LEU A 36 13.38 -17.52 -25.93
N PHE A 37 13.00 -17.74 -27.19
CA PHE A 37 12.44 -16.70 -28.05
C PHE A 37 11.15 -16.11 -27.50
N ILE A 38 10.24 -16.94 -26.98
CA ILE A 38 9.00 -16.47 -26.34
C ILE A 38 9.34 -15.60 -25.12
N ALA A 39 10.23 -16.06 -24.25
CA ALA A 39 10.66 -15.32 -23.07
C ALA A 39 11.35 -13.98 -23.45
N LEU A 40 12.19 -14.00 -24.49
CA LEU A 40 12.88 -12.83 -25.00
C LEU A 40 11.91 -11.84 -25.65
N PHE A 41 10.89 -12.33 -26.36
CA PHE A 41 9.88 -11.49 -26.99
C PHE A 41 9.01 -10.80 -25.94
N ILE A 42 8.48 -11.56 -24.98
CA ILE A 42 7.68 -11.03 -23.86
C ILE A 42 8.54 -10.07 -23.02
N GLY A 43 9.76 -10.48 -22.67
CA GLY A 43 10.71 -9.67 -21.93
C GLY A 43 11.09 -8.40 -22.67
N GLY A 44 11.28 -8.47 -23.98
CA GLY A 44 11.58 -7.33 -24.86
C GLY A 44 10.43 -6.32 -24.89
N ILE A 45 9.20 -6.78 -25.12
CA ILE A 45 8.00 -5.91 -25.06
C ILE A 45 7.88 -5.27 -23.68
N PHE A 46 8.04 -6.07 -22.62
CA PHE A 46 7.99 -5.55 -21.25
C PHE A 46 9.07 -4.50 -21.00
N LEU A 47 10.29 -4.70 -21.49
CA LEU A 47 11.40 -3.77 -21.33
C LEU A 47 11.14 -2.47 -22.10
N VAL A 48 10.64 -2.54 -23.33
CA VAL A 48 10.25 -1.36 -24.12
C VAL A 48 9.14 -0.59 -23.43
N TYR A 49 8.07 -1.27 -23.02
CA TYR A 49 6.98 -0.67 -22.24
C TYR A 49 7.50 0.00 -20.97
N ARG A 50 8.33 -0.71 -20.21
CA ARG A 50 8.95 -0.21 -18.98
C ARG A 50 9.81 1.01 -19.24
N LEU A 51 10.67 0.98 -20.25
CA LEU A 51 11.58 2.07 -20.61
C LEU A 51 10.81 3.32 -21.05
N PHE A 52 9.75 3.14 -21.83
CA PHE A 52 8.86 4.22 -22.23
C PHE A 52 8.17 4.84 -21.00
N MET A 53 7.65 4.02 -20.09
CA MET A 53 7.02 4.46 -18.85
C MET A 53 8.00 5.22 -17.95
N MET A 54 9.26 4.79 -17.88
CA MET A 54 10.29 5.48 -17.11
C MET A 54 10.56 6.90 -17.65
N ARG A 55 10.68 7.04 -18.98
CA ARG A 55 10.90 8.36 -19.61
C ARG A 55 9.75 9.33 -19.35
N ARG A 56 8.52 8.82 -19.30
CA ARG A 56 7.31 9.65 -19.12
C ARG A 56 6.95 9.93 -17.66
N TYR A 57 7.21 8.99 -16.75
CA TYR A 57 6.69 9.05 -15.36
C TYR A 57 7.78 9.04 -14.27
N GLY A 58 9.07 8.99 -14.64
CA GLY A 58 10.17 9.05 -13.66
C GLY A 58 10.21 7.89 -12.66
N THR A 59 9.59 6.75 -12.99
CA THR A 59 9.53 5.59 -12.11
C THR A 59 10.89 4.88 -12.07
N SER A 60 11.39 4.56 -10.88
CA SER A 60 12.70 3.91 -10.73
C SER A 60 12.67 2.46 -11.19
N PHE A 61 13.77 1.98 -11.78
CA PHE A 61 13.94 0.61 -12.29
C PHE A 61 13.59 -0.45 -11.24
N ILE A 62 14.03 -0.22 -10.00
CA ILE A 62 13.84 -1.12 -8.87
C ILE A 62 12.57 -0.70 -8.12
N PRO A 63 11.60 -1.61 -7.90
CA PRO A 63 10.46 -1.30 -7.05
C PRO A 63 10.96 -0.90 -5.66
N LYS A 64 10.83 0.38 -5.32
CA LYS A 64 11.13 0.83 -3.95
C LYS A 64 10.14 0.13 -3.02
N LYS A 65 10.65 -0.56 -2.00
CA LYS A 65 9.79 -1.14 -0.95
C LYS A 65 8.86 -0.04 -0.45
N GLN A 66 7.55 -0.28 -0.52
CA GLN A 66 6.49 0.65 -0.05
C GLN A 66 6.40 0.69 1.48
N GLY A 67 7.52 0.46 2.17
CA GLY A 67 7.59 0.41 3.62
C GLY A 67 8.56 1.46 4.16
N PRO A 68 8.38 1.88 5.42
CA PRO A 68 9.31 2.79 6.05
C PRO A 68 10.72 2.19 6.02
N THR A 69 11.69 2.98 5.56
CA THR A 69 13.10 2.54 5.52
C THR A 69 13.58 2.21 6.92
N ARG A 70 14.56 1.30 7.07
CA ARG A 70 15.18 1.00 8.39
C ARG A 70 15.59 2.26 9.16
N LYS A 71 16.08 3.29 8.45
CA LYS A 71 16.41 4.62 9.00
C LYS A 71 15.18 5.37 9.54
N GLN A 72 14.04 5.30 8.86
CA GLN A 72 12.78 5.89 9.32
C GLN A 72 12.26 5.15 10.56
N LEU A 73 12.32 3.81 10.57
CA LEU A 73 11.97 3.00 11.74
C LEU A 73 12.87 3.28 12.95
N GLN A 74 14.17 3.46 12.74
CA GLN A 74 15.12 3.77 13.81
C GLN A 74 14.90 5.18 14.39
N LYS A 75 14.58 6.17 13.54
CA LYS A 75 14.18 7.50 14.00
C LYS A 75 12.87 7.45 14.80
N ALA A 76 11.86 6.72 14.31
CA ALA A 76 10.58 6.56 15.00
C ALA A 76 10.76 5.93 16.40
N LYS A 77 11.63 4.93 16.53
CA LYS A 77 11.97 4.31 17.83
C LYS A 77 12.66 5.27 18.81
N ARG A 78 13.49 6.19 18.30
CA ARG A 78 14.17 7.21 19.12
C ARG A 78 13.20 8.32 19.57
N THR A 79 12.20 8.65 18.75
CA THR A 79 11.18 9.65 19.10
C THR A 79 10.06 9.08 19.97
N SER A 80 9.76 7.78 19.89
CA SER A 80 8.71 7.15 20.69
C SER A 80 9.01 7.09 22.19
N THR A 81 10.29 7.15 22.58
CA THR A 81 10.70 7.17 24.00
C THR A 81 10.65 8.57 24.61
N VAL A 82 10.56 9.63 23.80
CA VAL A 82 10.55 11.03 24.27
C VAL A 82 9.13 11.51 24.62
N GLN A 83 8.08 10.85 24.10
CA GLN A 83 6.68 11.21 24.34
C GLN A 83 6.01 10.51 25.54
N LYS A 84 6.75 9.84 26.43
CA LYS A 84 6.14 9.17 27.60
C LYS A 84 5.83 10.09 28.79
N ASN A 85 6.19 11.38 28.74
CA ASN A 85 5.97 12.33 29.83
C ASN A 85 4.95 13.43 29.49
N GLY A 86 3.86 13.08 28.80
CA GLY A 86 2.80 14.04 28.48
C GLY A 86 1.46 13.36 28.20
N SER A 87 0.71 13.09 29.27
CA SER A 87 -0.76 13.08 29.34
C SER A 87 -1.57 12.70 28.07
N ALA A 88 -2.18 11.51 28.08
CA ALA A 88 -3.60 11.30 27.72
C ALA A 88 -3.97 9.83 27.93
N LYS A 89 -4.33 9.46 29.16
CA LYS A 89 -5.03 8.21 29.45
C LYS A 89 -6.52 8.41 29.11
N SER A 90 -6.88 8.40 27.83
CA SER A 90 -8.29 8.21 27.44
C SER A 90 -8.56 6.70 27.40
N SER A 91 -8.93 6.16 28.55
CA SER A 91 -9.51 4.82 28.64
C SER A 91 -10.81 4.82 27.85
N PHE A 92 -10.80 4.20 26.68
CA PHE A 92 -11.99 3.76 25.97
C PHE A 92 -12.73 2.74 26.84
N ARG A 93 -13.70 3.19 27.64
CA ARG A 93 -14.70 2.32 28.24
C ARG A 93 -15.75 2.00 27.17
N ASN A 94 -15.46 0.98 26.37
CA ASN A 94 -16.49 0.20 25.69
C ASN A 94 -17.13 -0.73 26.74
N SER A 95 -18.28 -0.34 27.28
CA SER A 95 -19.15 -1.25 28.01
C SER A 95 -20.52 -1.22 27.35
N GLY A 96 -20.62 -1.94 26.24
CA GLY A 96 -21.89 -2.37 25.68
C GLY A 96 -21.87 -3.89 25.63
N ARG A 97 -22.69 -4.53 26.47
CA ARG A 97 -23.51 -5.74 26.21
C ARG A 97 -23.86 -6.42 27.55
N GLN A 98 -24.79 -5.82 28.28
CA GLN A 98 -25.64 -6.57 29.22
C GLN A 98 -26.78 -7.16 28.39
N THR A 99 -26.83 -8.49 28.34
CA THR A 99 -27.96 -9.26 27.83
C THR A 99 -28.72 -9.82 29.03
N THR A 100 -29.79 -9.15 29.43
CA THR A 100 -30.88 -9.77 30.20
C THR A 100 -32.19 -9.08 29.83
N ASN A 101 -33.01 -9.82 29.08
CA ASN A 101 -34.46 -9.93 29.12
C ASN A 101 -35.38 -8.68 29.12
N SER A 102 -36.41 -8.82 28.26
CA SER A 102 -37.77 -8.29 28.33
C SER A 102 -38.04 -6.79 28.10
N THR A 103 -38.53 -6.54 26.89
CA THR A 103 -39.81 -5.86 26.55
C THR A 103 -39.99 -4.35 26.82
N ILE A 104 -40.57 -3.69 25.80
CA ILE A 104 -41.35 -2.43 25.78
C ILE A 104 -40.59 -1.15 25.37
N THR A 105 -40.74 -0.80 24.09
CA THR A 105 -40.63 0.53 23.42
C THR A 105 -41.61 1.59 24.01
N PRO A 106 -41.68 2.89 23.59
CA PRO A 106 -40.82 3.74 22.73
C PRO A 106 -40.67 5.22 23.24
N ILE A 107 -40.17 6.12 22.36
CA ILE A 107 -40.53 7.57 22.20
C ILE A 107 -39.53 8.64 22.69
N LYS A 108 -38.73 9.12 21.73
CA LYS A 108 -38.63 10.50 21.18
C LYS A 108 -38.74 11.75 22.10
N LYS A 109 -37.93 12.77 21.74
CA LYS A 109 -37.96 14.24 22.02
C LYS A 109 -36.94 14.66 23.11
N LYS A 110 -36.30 15.83 23.09
CA LYS A 110 -36.27 17.03 22.22
C LYS A 110 -35.06 17.87 22.69
N THR A 111 -34.37 18.49 21.74
CA THR A 111 -33.84 19.87 21.76
C THR A 111 -33.77 20.62 23.10
N THR A 112 -32.61 21.23 23.41
CA THR A 112 -32.50 22.69 23.65
C THR A 112 -31.03 23.14 23.68
N LYS A 113 -30.83 24.32 23.11
CA LYS A 113 -29.59 25.09 23.02
C LYS A 113 -29.13 25.53 24.42
N SER A 114 -27.83 25.62 24.64
CA SER A 114 -27.26 26.65 25.52
C SER A 114 -25.86 27.01 25.06
N THR A 115 -25.78 28.14 24.38
CA THR A 115 -24.57 28.90 24.11
C THR A 115 -24.09 29.55 25.41
N ALA A 116 -23.15 28.93 26.11
CA ALA A 116 -22.37 29.60 27.14
C ALA A 116 -21.10 28.78 27.41
N ASN A 117 -20.04 29.06 26.65
CA ASN A 117 -18.67 29.08 27.15
C ASN A 117 -17.73 29.47 26.00
N ARG A 118 -17.74 30.79 25.75
CA ARG A 118 -16.77 31.54 24.97
C ARG A 118 -15.39 31.37 25.61
N LYS A 119 -14.68 30.28 25.30
CA LYS A 119 -13.25 30.17 25.58
C LYS A 119 -12.49 31.00 24.54
N ARG A 120 -12.31 32.29 24.84
CA ARG A 120 -11.25 33.10 24.24
C ARG A 120 -10.00 32.90 25.08
N GLU A 121 -9.15 31.98 24.64
CA GLU A 121 -7.72 31.99 24.97
C GLU A 121 -7.02 31.18 23.87
N HIS A 122 -6.68 31.86 22.78
CA HIS A 122 -5.74 31.31 21.80
C HIS A 122 -4.35 31.80 22.20
N ASN A 123 -3.53 30.94 22.79
CA ASN A 123 -2.12 31.26 23.04
C ASN A 123 -1.35 31.11 21.74
N LEU A 124 -1.51 32.10 20.86
CA LEU A 124 -0.63 32.28 19.70
C LEU A 124 0.71 32.79 20.23
N THR A 125 1.65 31.87 20.42
CA THR A 125 3.05 32.28 20.50
C THR A 125 3.53 32.50 19.08
N VAL A 126 3.93 33.73 18.78
CA VAL A 126 4.64 34.03 17.54
C VAL A 126 5.96 33.29 17.62
N ILE A 127 6.14 32.27 16.79
CA ILE A 127 7.47 31.71 16.53
C ILE A 127 8.18 32.79 15.70
N GLU A 128 8.89 33.70 16.37
CA GLU A 128 9.86 34.54 15.69
C GLU A 128 10.94 33.63 15.11
N GLY A 129 10.75 33.26 13.84
CA GLY A 129 11.82 32.69 13.05
C GLY A 129 13.01 33.66 13.08
N LYS A 130 14.22 33.12 13.20
CA LYS A 130 15.50 33.82 13.26
C LYS A 130 15.81 34.58 11.95
N LYS A 131 14.99 35.59 11.61
CA LYS A 131 14.97 36.31 10.32
C LYS A 131 16.22 37.15 10.09
N ASN A 132 16.99 37.44 11.15
CA ASN A 132 18.21 38.25 11.06
C ASN A 132 19.52 37.48 11.30
N LYS A 133 19.56 36.14 11.22
CA LYS A 133 20.87 35.44 11.19
C LYS A 133 21.49 35.57 9.79
N LYS A 134 22.06 36.74 9.48
CA LYS A 134 22.99 36.89 8.36
C LYS A 134 24.11 35.87 8.58
N LYS A 135 24.18 34.85 7.72
CA LYS A 135 25.36 33.99 7.65
C LYS A 135 26.45 34.87 7.08
N ASN A 136 27.52 35.10 7.85
CA ASN A 136 28.76 35.66 7.31
C ASN A 136 29.18 34.74 6.16
N ARG A 137 28.93 35.21 4.93
CA ARG A 137 29.49 34.63 3.71
C ARG A 137 30.97 35.01 3.77
N ALA A 138 31.80 34.13 4.31
CA ALA A 138 33.22 34.23 4.08
C ALA A 138 33.45 33.98 2.59
N LEU A 139 33.77 35.05 1.88
CA LEU A 139 34.62 35.00 0.69
C LEU A 139 36.03 34.79 1.19
N PHE A 140 36.73 33.80 0.65
CA PHE A 140 38.16 33.69 0.30
C PHE A 140 38.47 32.21 0.06
#